data_AF-A0A8D0PQH0-F1
#
_entry.id   AF-A0A8D0PQH0-F1
#
_cell.length_a   1.000
_cell.length_b   1.000
_cell.length_c   1.000
_cell.angle_alpha   90.00
_cell.angle_beta   90.00
_cell.angle_gamma   90.00
#
_symmetry.space_group_name_H-M   'P 1'
#
loop_
_entity.id
_entity.type
_entity.pdbx_description
1 polymer ?
#
loop_
_entity_poly.entity_id
_entity_poly.type
_entity_poly.pdbx_seq_one_letter_code
_entity_poly.pdbx_strand_id
1 'polypeptide(L)'
;PGRLAVETLVRTRRCVCVAQRWGGKREVMYTAFKALGDSVDYVQVCDSDTRLDPLALLELVRVLDEDPRVGAVGGDVRILNPLDSWVSFLSSLRYWVAFNVERACQSYFHCVSCISGPLGLYRNNLLQQFLEAWYNQKFLGTHCTFGDDRHLTNRMLSMGYATKYTSRSRCYSETPSSFLRWLSQQTRWSKSYFREWLYNALWWHRHHAWMTYEAVVSGLFPFFVAATVLRLFYAGRPWALLWVLLCVQGVALAKAAFAAWLRGCLRMLLLSLYAPLYMGGLLPAKFLALATMNQSGWGTSGRRQLAANYVPVLPLALWALLLLGGLVRSVVHEARADWSGPSRAAEARHLAVGAGAYLGYWAIMLTLYWVGVRRLCRRRAGGYRVQV
;
A
#
# COMPACT_ATOMS: atom_id res chain seq x y z
N PRO A 1 -6.71 -10.56 38.69
CA PRO A 1 -5.44 -11.31 38.92
C PRO A 1 -4.45 -11.26 37.74
N GLY A 2 -4.83 -11.71 36.53
CA GLY A 2 -3.90 -11.80 35.39
C GLY A 2 -3.36 -10.45 34.88
N ARG A 3 -4.18 -9.40 34.89
CA ARG A 3 -3.78 -8.06 34.43
C ARG A 3 -2.66 -7.43 35.27
N LEU A 4 -2.82 -7.42 36.59
CA LEU A 4 -1.81 -6.91 37.52
C LEU A 4 -0.48 -7.65 37.38
N ALA A 5 -0.51 -8.97 37.11
CA ALA A 5 0.71 -9.74 36.88
C ALA A 5 1.45 -9.28 35.60
N VAL A 6 0.73 -9.02 34.51
CA VAL A 6 1.32 -8.53 33.26
C VAL A 6 1.86 -7.10 33.43
N GLU A 7 1.11 -6.21 34.09
CA GLU A 7 1.55 -4.85 34.43
C GLU A 7 2.86 -4.87 35.23
N THR A 8 2.93 -5.69 36.28
CA THR A 8 4.15 -5.85 37.09
C THR A 8 5.32 -6.38 36.25
N LEU A 9 5.10 -7.40 35.40
CA LEU A 9 6.15 -7.94 34.55
C LEU A 9 6.70 -6.89 33.58
N VAL A 10 5.82 -6.18 32.87
CA VAL A 10 6.20 -5.16 31.89
C VAL A 10 6.94 -3.99 32.54
N ARG A 11 6.55 -3.58 33.76
CA ARG A 11 7.18 -2.45 34.46
C ARG A 11 8.51 -2.80 35.14
N THR A 12 8.77 -4.07 35.42
CA THR A 12 9.97 -4.49 36.20
C THR A 12 11.04 -5.19 35.35
N ARG A 13 10.72 -5.59 34.12
CA ARG A 13 11.63 -6.37 33.27
C ARG A 13 11.89 -5.65 31.95
N ARG A 14 13.15 -5.69 31.50
CA ARG A 14 13.57 -5.12 30.21
C ARG A 14 12.96 -5.85 29.00
N CYS A 15 12.78 -7.17 29.09
CA CYS A 15 12.23 -7.98 28.02
C CYS A 15 11.15 -8.89 28.60
N VAL A 16 9.95 -8.80 28.04
CA VAL A 16 8.78 -9.58 28.48
C VAL A 16 8.15 -10.25 27.29
N CYS A 17 7.88 -11.55 27.42
CA CYS A 17 7.07 -12.30 26.48
C CYS A 17 5.71 -12.57 27.15
N VAL A 18 4.64 -12.01 26.60
CA VAL A 18 3.28 -12.23 27.11
C VAL A 18 2.60 -13.28 26.25
N ALA A 19 2.34 -14.44 26.84
CA ALA A 19 1.51 -15.47 26.23
C ALA A 19 0.04 -15.22 26.62
N GLN A 20 -0.83 -15.05 25.63
CA GLN A 20 -2.27 -14.85 25.83
C GLN A 20 -3.07 -15.65 24.78
N ARG A 21 -4.36 -15.86 25.07
CA ARG A 21 -5.28 -16.46 24.09
C ARG A 21 -5.33 -15.58 22.84
N TRP A 22 -5.34 -16.22 21.67
CA TRP A 22 -5.32 -15.50 20.39
C TRP A 22 -6.58 -14.65 20.20
N GLY A 23 -6.40 -13.33 20.09
CA GLY A 23 -7.44 -12.34 19.76
C GLY A 23 -7.07 -11.46 18.55
N GLY A 24 -6.04 -11.84 17.79
CA GLY A 24 -5.49 -11.03 16.71
C GLY A 24 -4.47 -9.99 17.17
N LYS A 25 -3.92 -9.24 16.21
CA LYS A 25 -2.83 -8.28 16.44
C LYS A 25 -3.25 -7.15 17.40
N ARG A 26 -4.45 -6.59 17.21
CA ARG A 26 -4.98 -5.50 18.03
C ARG A 26 -5.09 -5.86 19.51
N GLU A 27 -5.60 -7.05 19.82
CA GLU A 27 -5.73 -7.56 21.19
C GLU A 27 -4.38 -7.60 21.90
N VAL A 28 -3.37 -8.18 21.25
CA VAL A 28 -2.03 -8.33 21.81
C VAL A 28 -1.38 -6.96 22.03
N MET A 29 -1.54 -6.05 21.06
CA MET A 29 -1.08 -4.68 21.19
C MET A 29 -1.79 -3.94 22.33
N TYR A 30 -3.11 -4.11 22.48
CA TYR A 30 -3.88 -3.52 23.57
C TYR A 30 -3.38 -4.01 24.94
N THR A 31 -3.13 -5.31 25.10
CA THR A 31 -2.57 -5.86 26.35
C THR A 31 -1.23 -5.20 26.69
N ALA A 32 -0.33 -5.05 25.72
CA ALA A 32 0.96 -4.40 25.94
C ALA A 32 0.80 -2.89 26.26
N PHE A 33 0.00 -2.16 25.49
CA PHE A 33 -0.23 -0.73 25.69
C PHE A 33 -0.86 -0.45 27.06
N LYS A 34 -1.84 -1.27 27.46
CA LYS A 34 -2.49 -1.13 28.76
C LYS A 34 -1.53 -1.42 29.91
N ALA A 35 -0.67 -2.44 29.75
CA ALA A 35 0.31 -2.82 30.76
C ALA A 35 1.41 -1.75 30.97
N LEU A 36 1.83 -1.10 29.88
CA LEU A 36 2.76 0.03 29.96
C LEU A 36 2.15 1.18 30.78
N GLY A 37 0.88 1.52 30.56
CA GLY A 37 0.23 2.67 31.20
C GLY A 37 1.04 3.95 30.98
N ASP A 38 1.47 4.60 32.05
CA ASP A 38 2.30 5.82 32.07
C ASP A 38 3.80 5.56 32.27
N SER A 39 4.26 4.31 32.27
CA SER A 39 5.65 3.97 32.61
C SER A 39 6.71 4.39 31.59
N VAL A 40 6.31 4.86 30.41
CA VAL A 40 7.20 5.27 29.31
C VAL A 40 6.65 6.51 28.61
N ASP A 41 7.52 7.33 28.04
CA ASP A 41 7.11 8.52 27.27
C ASP A 41 6.64 8.18 25.86
N TYR A 42 7.24 7.13 25.27
CA TYR A 42 7.04 6.74 23.89
C TYR A 42 6.78 5.24 23.75
N VAL A 43 5.92 4.87 22.78
CA VAL A 43 5.62 3.48 22.44
C VAL A 43 5.97 3.22 20.97
N GLN A 44 6.95 2.35 20.74
CA GLN A 44 7.30 1.88 19.41
C GLN A 44 6.56 0.59 19.07
N VAL A 45 6.04 0.50 17.85
CA VAL A 45 5.46 -0.72 17.29
C VAL A 45 6.35 -1.26 16.18
N CYS A 46 6.51 -2.58 16.14
CA CYS A 46 7.28 -3.28 15.13
C CYS A 46 6.61 -4.62 14.79
N ASP A 47 6.56 -4.96 13.50
CA ASP A 47 6.11 -6.27 13.06
C ASP A 47 7.22 -7.32 13.23
N SER A 48 6.85 -8.58 13.48
CA SER A 48 7.79 -9.67 13.78
C SER A 48 8.67 -10.10 12.59
N ASP A 49 8.31 -9.69 11.37
CA ASP A 49 9.07 -9.91 10.14
C ASP A 49 9.91 -8.70 9.72
N THR A 50 10.11 -7.75 10.65
CA THR A 50 10.82 -6.51 10.40
C THR A 50 12.15 -6.48 11.15
N ARG A 51 13.20 -5.98 10.47
CA ARG A 51 14.50 -5.67 11.07
C ARG A 51 14.69 -4.17 11.12
N LEU A 52 14.97 -3.65 12.31
CA LEU A 52 15.19 -2.23 12.55
C LEU A 52 16.66 -1.87 12.33
N ASP A 53 16.89 -0.66 11.82
CA ASP A 53 18.22 -0.05 11.88
C ASP A 53 18.58 0.27 13.35
N PRO A 54 19.84 0.08 13.80
CA PRO A 54 20.28 0.39 15.17
C PRO A 54 19.92 1.80 15.63
N LEU A 55 19.90 2.78 14.70
CA LEU A 55 19.56 4.16 15.01
C LEU A 55 18.08 4.49 14.75
N ALA A 56 17.28 3.52 14.28
CA ALA A 56 15.90 3.77 13.88
C ALA A 56 15.06 4.39 14.99
N LEU A 57 15.16 3.88 16.23
CA LEU A 57 14.41 4.42 17.36
C LEU A 57 14.85 5.85 17.70
N LEU A 58 16.17 6.09 17.74
CA LEU A 58 16.73 7.41 18.08
C LEU A 58 16.27 8.49 17.10
N GLU A 59 16.27 8.20 15.80
CA GLU A 59 15.79 9.13 14.78
C GLU A 59 14.29 9.44 14.89
N LEU A 60 13.46 8.49 15.36
CA LEU A 60 12.04 8.75 15.62
C LEU A 60 11.83 9.59 16.88
N VAL A 61 12.57 9.31 17.95
CA VAL A 61 12.50 10.08 19.20
C VAL A 61 12.85 11.54 18.94
N ARG A 62 13.92 11.82 18.18
CA ARG A 62 14.30 13.20 17.79
C ARG A 62 13.15 13.98 17.16
N VAL A 63 12.43 13.37 16.22
CA VAL A 63 11.31 14.04 15.54
C VAL A 63 10.16 14.34 16.49
N LEU A 64 9.90 13.47 17.48
CA LEU A 64 8.88 13.75 18.49
C LEU A 64 9.37 14.86 19.43
N ASP A 65 10.57 14.75 20.00
CA ASP A 65 11.13 15.73 20.93
C ASP A 65 11.23 17.15 20.34
N GLU A 66 11.47 17.27 19.04
CA GLU A 66 11.56 18.56 18.34
C GLU A 66 10.25 19.35 18.31
N ASP A 67 9.08 18.70 18.33
CA ASP A 67 7.78 19.39 18.27
C ASP A 67 6.71 18.68 19.13
N PRO A 68 6.24 19.31 20.24
CA PRO A 68 5.22 18.72 21.10
C PRO A 68 3.86 18.55 20.42
N ARG A 69 3.61 19.22 19.30
CA ARG A 69 2.38 19.07 18.51
C ARG A 69 2.38 17.80 17.66
N VAL A 70 3.53 17.13 17.50
CA VAL A 70 3.63 15.86 16.77
C VAL A 70 3.33 14.72 17.74
N GLY A 71 2.21 14.03 17.52
CA GLY A 71 1.77 12.92 18.37
C GLY A 71 2.36 11.58 17.97
N ALA A 72 2.78 11.43 16.71
CA ALA A 72 3.35 10.18 16.21
C ALA A 72 4.21 10.39 14.95
N VAL A 73 5.16 9.49 14.75
CA VAL A 73 6.09 9.51 13.62
C VAL A 73 6.34 8.10 13.07
N GLY A 74 6.46 7.99 11.74
CA GLY A 74 6.88 6.77 11.06
C GLY A 74 8.24 6.89 10.37
N GLY A 75 8.89 5.77 10.08
CA GLY A 75 10.15 5.72 9.33
C GLY A 75 10.03 5.13 7.92
N ASP A 76 11.17 5.06 7.21
CA ASP A 76 11.33 4.46 5.89
C ASP A 76 11.31 2.93 5.95
N VAL A 77 10.17 2.34 5.59
CA VAL A 77 10.01 0.89 5.50
C VAL A 77 10.49 0.40 4.15
N ARG A 78 11.59 -0.36 4.15
CA ARG A 78 12.17 -0.99 2.97
C ARG A 78 11.79 -2.45 2.90
N ILE A 79 11.84 -3.02 1.70
CA ILE A 79 11.58 -4.44 1.49
C ILE A 79 12.85 -5.25 1.76
N LEU A 80 12.75 -6.24 2.63
CA LEU A 80 13.85 -7.13 3.02
C LEU A 80 14.20 -8.15 1.94
N ASN A 81 13.20 -8.63 1.18
CA ASN A 81 13.32 -9.70 0.20
C ASN A 81 13.02 -9.26 -1.26
N PRO A 82 13.65 -8.18 -1.77
CA PRO A 82 13.31 -7.60 -3.07
C PRO A 82 13.67 -8.50 -4.27
N LEU A 83 14.48 -9.55 -4.07
CA LEU A 83 14.93 -10.45 -5.13
C LEU A 83 14.26 -11.82 -5.11
N ASP A 84 13.32 -12.07 -4.19
CA ASP A 84 12.60 -13.35 -4.12
C ASP A 84 11.70 -13.60 -5.32
N SER A 85 11.07 -12.54 -5.86
CA SER A 85 10.18 -12.65 -7.01
C SER A 85 9.99 -11.30 -7.72
N TRP A 86 9.37 -11.35 -8.90
CA TRP A 86 8.91 -10.16 -9.61
C TRP A 86 8.00 -9.27 -8.74
N VAL A 87 7.11 -9.88 -7.95
CA VAL A 87 6.16 -9.17 -7.09
C VAL A 87 6.88 -8.48 -5.93
N SER A 88 7.83 -9.15 -5.29
CA SER A 88 8.60 -8.55 -4.21
C SER A 88 9.52 -7.43 -4.71
N PHE A 89 10.11 -7.62 -5.89
CA PHE A 89 10.93 -6.62 -6.57
C PHE A 89 10.12 -5.35 -6.86
N LEU A 90 9.00 -5.46 -7.57
CA LEU A 90 8.19 -4.30 -7.89
C LEU A 90 7.57 -3.65 -6.64
N SER A 91 7.24 -4.45 -5.62
CA SER A 91 6.81 -3.92 -4.32
C SER A 91 7.91 -3.08 -3.68
N SER A 92 9.19 -3.46 -3.80
CA SER A 92 10.31 -2.66 -3.29
C SER A 92 10.42 -1.28 -3.96
N LEU A 93 10.21 -1.21 -5.28
CA LEU A 93 10.20 0.05 -6.02
C LEU A 93 9.01 0.93 -5.61
N ARG A 94 7.81 0.33 -5.50
CA ARG A 94 6.59 1.03 -5.08
C ARG A 94 6.69 1.55 -3.65
N TYR A 95 7.29 0.77 -2.74
CA TYR A 95 7.52 1.17 -1.34
C TYR A 95 8.43 2.38 -1.26
N TRP A 96 9.51 2.41 -2.05
CA TRP A 96 10.39 3.57 -2.07
C TRP A 96 9.61 4.86 -2.40
N VAL A 97 8.76 4.84 -3.43
CA VAL A 97 7.89 5.99 -3.79
C VAL A 97 6.86 6.28 -2.69
N ALA A 98 6.27 5.24 -2.08
CA ALA A 98 5.31 5.40 -1.00
C ALA A 98 5.90 6.21 0.17
N PHE A 99 7.08 5.83 0.64
CA PHE A 99 7.68 6.47 1.81
C PHE A 99 8.40 7.77 1.46
N ASN A 100 9.25 7.75 0.43
CA ASN A 100 10.17 8.86 0.16
C ASN A 100 9.52 9.98 -0.69
N VAL A 101 8.34 9.75 -1.25
CA VAL A 101 7.57 10.77 -1.99
C VAL A 101 6.22 11.02 -1.32
N GLU A 102 5.35 10.02 -1.23
CA GLU A 102 3.98 10.19 -0.76
C GLU A 102 3.95 10.55 0.75
N ARG A 103 4.60 9.75 1.61
CA ARG A 103 4.66 10.01 3.06
C ARG A 103 5.52 11.22 3.41
N ALA A 104 6.61 11.46 2.68
CA ALA A 104 7.42 12.67 2.83
C ALA A 104 6.58 13.93 2.57
N CYS A 105 5.79 13.95 1.50
CA CYS A 105 4.87 15.04 1.18
C CYS A 105 3.80 15.22 2.27
N GLN A 106 3.16 14.14 2.72
CA GLN A 106 2.22 14.21 3.84
C GLN A 106 2.85 14.74 5.13
N SER A 107 4.11 14.36 5.41
CA SER A 107 4.82 14.82 6.60
C SER A 107 5.14 16.29 6.57
N TYR A 108 5.43 16.85 5.39
CA TYR A 108 5.57 18.29 5.20
C TYR A 108 4.29 19.04 5.63
N PHE A 109 3.12 18.46 5.32
CA PHE A 109 1.82 19.00 5.74
C PHE A 109 1.31 18.45 7.07
N HIS A 110 2.16 17.81 7.88
CA HIS A 110 1.83 17.30 9.21
C HIS A 110 0.68 16.28 9.26
N CYS A 111 0.36 15.63 8.14
CA CYS A 111 -0.85 14.85 7.96
C CYS A 111 -0.58 13.45 7.42
N VAL A 112 0.48 12.79 7.89
CA VAL A 112 0.75 11.39 7.52
C VAL A 112 -0.46 10.52 7.88
N SER A 113 -1.15 10.02 6.86
CA SER A 113 -2.45 9.34 7.02
C SER A 113 -2.32 7.91 7.54
N CYS A 114 -1.11 7.35 7.54
CA CYS A 114 -0.84 5.99 8.01
C CYS A 114 0.64 5.85 8.40
N ILE A 115 0.91 5.88 9.70
CA ILE A 115 2.19 5.45 10.27
C ILE A 115 2.20 3.93 10.22
N SER A 116 3.15 3.36 9.48
CA SER A 116 3.13 1.92 9.17
C SER A 116 3.55 1.08 10.36
N GLY A 117 2.84 -0.04 10.58
CA GLY A 117 3.10 -0.97 11.69
C GLY A 117 4.55 -1.46 11.87
N PRO A 118 5.38 -1.63 10.82
CA PRO A 118 6.78 -2.04 10.96
C PRO A 118 7.69 -1.04 11.69
N LEU A 119 7.39 0.26 11.63
CA LEU A 119 8.26 1.30 12.15
C LEU A 119 7.47 2.57 12.47
N GLY A 120 6.77 2.53 13.59
CA GLY A 120 6.00 3.66 14.12
C GLY A 120 6.31 3.92 15.59
N LEU A 121 6.37 5.20 15.97
CA LEU A 121 6.55 5.66 17.33
C LEU A 121 5.43 6.64 17.69
N TYR A 122 4.85 6.47 18.88
CA TYR A 122 3.72 7.26 19.36
C TYR A 122 4.05 7.86 20.73
N ARG A 123 3.60 9.09 20.98
CA ARG A 123 3.56 9.68 22.33
C ARG A 123 2.61 8.87 23.20
N ASN A 124 3.13 8.29 24.28
CA ASN A 124 2.36 7.35 25.09
C ASN A 124 1.22 8.05 25.84
N ASN A 125 1.47 9.24 26.41
CA ASN A 125 0.45 10.03 27.10
C ASN A 125 -0.79 10.31 26.22
N LEU A 126 -0.61 10.50 24.92
CA LEU A 126 -1.71 10.67 23.96
C LEU A 126 -2.35 9.32 23.58
N LEU A 127 -1.53 8.29 23.37
CA LEU A 127 -2.01 6.95 23.04
C LEU A 127 -2.93 6.40 24.14
N GLN A 128 -2.56 6.56 25.41
CA GLN A 128 -3.34 6.11 26.55
C GLN A 128 -4.72 6.78 26.60
N GLN A 129 -4.85 8.04 26.17
CA GLN A 129 -6.13 8.77 26.17
C GLN A 129 -7.16 8.16 25.21
N PHE A 130 -6.73 7.60 24.08
CA PHE A 130 -7.63 7.01 23.10
C PHE A 130 -7.60 5.48 23.06
N LEU A 131 -6.79 4.83 23.89
CA LEU A 131 -6.53 3.39 23.83
C LEU A 131 -7.82 2.55 23.79
N GLU A 132 -8.76 2.86 24.67
CA GLU A 132 -10.06 2.15 24.74
C GLU A 132 -10.88 2.32 23.47
N ALA A 133 -10.95 3.54 22.93
CA ALA A 133 -11.69 3.82 21.70
C ALA A 133 -11.04 3.17 20.46
N TRP A 134 -9.70 3.11 20.43
CA TRP A 134 -8.96 2.43 19.38
C TRP A 134 -9.18 0.90 19.41
N TYR A 135 -9.12 0.32 20.61
CA TYR A 135 -9.32 -1.12 20.80
C TYR A 135 -10.76 -1.55 20.45
N ASN A 136 -11.74 -0.79 20.95
CA ASN A 136 -13.17 -1.08 20.74
C ASN A 136 -13.72 -0.58 19.40
N GLN A 137 -12.87 -0.32 18.40
CA GLN A 137 -13.31 0.18 17.10
C GLN A 137 -14.35 -0.76 16.47
N LYS A 138 -15.48 -0.18 16.12
CA LYS A 138 -16.54 -0.82 15.34
C LYS A 138 -16.77 -0.05 14.04
N PHE A 139 -17.18 -0.78 13.01
CA PHE A 139 -17.69 -0.22 11.77
C PHE A 139 -18.97 -0.94 11.43
N LEU A 140 -20.07 -0.21 11.22
CA LEU A 140 -21.41 -0.78 10.97
C LEU A 140 -21.75 -1.92 11.95
N GLY A 141 -21.52 -1.70 13.25
CA GLY A 141 -21.78 -2.66 14.33
C GLY A 141 -20.75 -3.78 14.51
N THR A 142 -19.81 -3.97 13.57
CA THR A 142 -18.85 -5.09 13.59
C THR A 142 -17.48 -4.64 14.11
N HIS A 143 -16.87 -5.44 15.00
CA HIS A 143 -15.51 -5.17 15.49
C HIS A 143 -14.48 -5.26 14.36
N CYS A 144 -13.60 -4.26 14.30
CA CYS A 144 -12.56 -4.16 13.30
C CYS A 144 -11.31 -4.94 13.72
N THR A 145 -10.94 -5.98 12.95
CA THR A 145 -9.86 -6.93 13.29
C THR A 145 -8.52 -6.67 12.59
N PHE A 146 -8.46 -5.68 11.70
CA PHE A 146 -7.28 -5.32 10.93
C PHE A 146 -7.22 -3.81 10.69
N GLY A 147 -6.04 -3.27 10.34
CA GLY A 147 -5.83 -1.83 10.11
C GLY A 147 -5.47 -1.07 11.38
N ASP A 148 -4.77 -1.72 12.29
CA ASP A 148 -4.43 -1.23 13.63
C ASP A 148 -3.60 0.04 13.58
N ASP A 149 -2.64 0.07 12.66
CA ASP A 149 -1.67 1.15 12.44
C ASP A 149 -2.33 2.41 11.84
N ARG A 150 -3.17 2.23 10.81
CA ARG A 150 -3.95 3.33 10.23
C ARG A 150 -4.97 3.88 11.22
N HIS A 151 -5.61 3.01 12.03
CA HIS A 151 -6.53 3.48 13.05
C HIS A 151 -5.81 4.22 14.19
N LEU A 152 -4.65 3.75 14.66
CA LEU A 152 -3.81 4.50 15.62
C LEU A 152 -3.48 5.91 15.09
N THR A 153 -3.07 5.98 13.82
CA THR A 153 -2.75 7.25 13.17
C THR A 153 -3.97 8.17 13.10
N ASN A 154 -5.12 7.63 12.70
CA ASN A 154 -6.38 8.37 12.66
C ASN A 154 -6.82 8.88 14.02
N ARG A 155 -6.61 8.12 15.10
CA ARG A 155 -6.94 8.56 16.46
C ARG A 155 -6.06 9.73 16.90
N MET A 156 -4.75 9.69 16.61
CA MET A 156 -3.85 10.84 16.81
C MET A 156 -4.33 12.08 16.04
N LEU A 157 -4.63 11.94 14.75
CA LEU A 157 -5.14 13.03 13.93
C LEU A 157 -6.50 13.55 14.44
N SER A 158 -7.39 12.69 14.93
CA SER A 158 -8.70 13.11 15.46
C SER A 158 -8.58 14.01 16.70
N MET A 159 -7.50 13.84 17.47
CA MET A 159 -7.16 14.70 18.61
C MET A 159 -6.48 16.03 18.20
N GLY A 160 -6.26 16.25 16.89
CA GLY A 160 -5.63 17.47 16.37
C GLY A 160 -4.10 17.45 16.38
N TYR A 161 -3.47 16.32 16.72
CA TYR A 161 -2.01 16.21 16.70
C TYR A 161 -1.49 15.91 15.30
N ALA A 162 -0.31 16.46 15.00
CA ALA A 162 0.41 16.19 13.77
C ALA A 162 0.97 14.77 13.74
N THR A 163 1.02 14.19 12.54
CA THR A 163 1.68 12.90 12.27
C THR A 163 2.76 13.10 11.21
N LYS A 164 3.98 12.63 11.48
CA LYS A 164 5.16 12.87 10.63
C LYS A 164 5.80 11.58 10.11
N TYR A 165 6.72 11.76 9.17
CA TYR A 165 7.59 10.73 8.62
C TYR A 165 9.03 11.24 8.58
N THR A 166 9.99 10.37 8.83
CA THR A 166 11.42 10.65 8.63
C THR A 166 12.10 9.54 7.82
N SER A 167 12.89 9.94 6.82
CA SER A 167 13.69 9.02 6.00
C SER A 167 15.00 8.58 6.67
N ARG A 168 15.35 9.20 7.81
CA ARG A 168 16.53 8.86 8.62
C ARG A 168 16.32 7.58 9.43
N SER A 169 15.10 7.34 9.91
CA SER A 169 14.72 6.09 10.57
C SER A 169 14.36 5.04 9.53
N ARG A 170 15.00 3.87 9.55
CA ARG A 170 14.85 2.83 8.52
C ARG A 170 14.54 1.48 9.12
N CYS A 171 13.74 0.68 8.41
CA CYS A 171 13.59 -0.74 8.69
C CYS A 171 13.46 -1.56 7.40
N TYR A 172 13.56 -2.88 7.55
CA TYR A 172 13.47 -3.84 6.45
C TYR A 172 12.43 -4.90 6.80
N SER A 173 11.31 -4.90 6.09
CA SER A 173 10.16 -5.78 6.31
C SER A 173 9.98 -6.75 5.14
N GLU A 174 9.57 -7.99 5.41
CA GLU A 174 9.33 -9.01 4.38
C GLU A 174 8.01 -8.74 3.64
N THR A 175 8.03 -8.79 2.31
CA THR A 175 6.82 -8.70 1.48
C THR A 175 6.46 -10.07 0.89
N PRO A 176 5.16 -10.34 0.63
CA PRO A 176 4.77 -11.59 -0.03
C PRO A 176 5.44 -11.74 -1.40
N SER A 177 6.08 -12.89 -1.62
CA SER A 177 6.72 -13.22 -2.90
C SER A 177 5.75 -13.83 -3.93
N SER A 178 4.65 -14.44 -3.46
CA SER A 178 3.58 -14.99 -4.32
C SER A 178 2.53 -13.94 -4.64
N PHE A 179 2.10 -13.87 -5.91
CA PHE A 179 1.08 -12.94 -6.39
C PHE A 179 -0.25 -13.07 -5.62
N LEU A 180 -0.75 -14.29 -5.40
CA LEU A 180 -2.02 -14.49 -4.69
C LEU A 180 -1.95 -13.99 -3.25
N ARG A 181 -0.83 -14.25 -2.55
CA ARG A 181 -0.62 -13.76 -1.18
C ARG A 181 -0.49 -12.25 -1.13
N TRP A 182 0.22 -11.67 -2.09
CA TRP A 182 0.31 -10.22 -2.25
C TRP A 182 -1.07 -9.61 -2.49
N LEU A 183 -1.86 -10.19 -3.40
CA LEU A 183 -3.22 -9.70 -3.69
C LEU A 183 -4.13 -9.76 -2.46
N SER A 184 -4.12 -10.86 -1.71
CA SER A 184 -4.88 -10.98 -0.45
C SER A 184 -4.46 -9.93 0.58
N GLN A 185 -3.14 -9.66 0.70
CA GLN A 185 -2.63 -8.60 1.57
C GLN A 185 -3.13 -7.22 1.13
N GLN A 186 -3.06 -6.91 -0.16
CA GLN A 186 -3.46 -5.62 -0.71
C GLN A 186 -4.97 -5.38 -0.63
N THR A 187 -5.78 -6.43 -0.83
CA THR A 187 -7.23 -6.38 -0.61
C THR A 187 -7.54 -6.06 0.84
N ARG A 188 -6.86 -6.72 1.80
CA ARG A 188 -7.02 -6.43 3.24
C ARG A 188 -6.63 -4.98 3.58
N TRP A 189 -5.53 -4.48 3.01
CA TRP A 189 -5.12 -3.08 3.20
C TRP A 189 -6.12 -2.10 2.62
N SER A 190 -6.72 -2.42 1.47
CA SER A 190 -7.76 -1.62 0.81
C SER A 190 -9.06 -1.59 1.62
N LYS A 191 -9.46 -2.71 2.22
CA LYS A 191 -10.64 -2.76 3.14
C LYS A 191 -10.44 -1.81 4.32
N SER A 192 -9.30 -1.93 4.99
CA SER A 192 -8.95 -1.00 6.07
C SER A 192 -8.90 0.43 5.57
N TYR A 193 -8.35 0.67 4.37
CA TYR A 193 -8.21 2.01 3.83
C TYR A 193 -9.57 2.69 3.68
N PHE A 194 -10.56 2.04 3.05
CA PHE A 194 -11.89 2.65 2.87
C PHE A 194 -12.60 2.94 4.19
N ARG A 195 -12.52 2.02 5.15
CA ARG A 195 -13.08 2.25 6.49
C ARG A 195 -12.43 3.44 7.17
N GLU A 196 -11.10 3.46 7.20
CA GLU A 196 -10.33 4.53 7.83
C GLU A 196 -10.46 5.86 7.07
N TRP A 197 -10.68 5.83 5.76
CA TRP A 197 -10.95 7.01 4.94
C TRP A 197 -12.27 7.68 5.34
N LEU A 198 -13.34 6.90 5.53
CA LEU A 198 -14.62 7.40 6.05
C LEU A 198 -14.49 7.97 7.47
N TYR A 199 -13.74 7.28 8.33
CA TYR A 199 -13.48 7.77 9.69
C TYR A 199 -12.68 9.07 9.71
N ASN A 200 -11.64 9.14 8.86
CA ASN A 200 -10.73 10.28 8.76
C ASN A 200 -11.43 11.52 8.17
N ALA A 201 -12.41 11.32 7.27
CA ALA A 201 -13.20 12.39 6.66
C ALA A 201 -13.92 13.29 7.69
N LEU A 202 -14.25 12.74 8.86
CA LEU A 202 -14.86 13.50 9.96
C LEU A 202 -13.96 14.62 10.51
N TRP A 203 -12.65 14.56 10.25
CA TRP A 203 -11.65 15.44 10.86
C TRP A 203 -10.82 16.23 9.84
N TRP A 204 -11.07 16.09 8.54
CA TRP A 204 -10.29 16.78 7.49
C TRP A 204 -10.21 18.29 7.69
N HIS A 205 -11.31 18.92 8.14
CA HIS A 205 -11.38 20.36 8.41
C HIS A 205 -10.45 20.83 9.54
N ARG A 206 -9.93 19.91 10.37
CA ARG A 206 -8.99 20.23 11.47
C ARG A 206 -7.52 20.19 11.03
N HIS A 207 -7.25 19.80 9.79
CA HIS A 207 -5.91 19.59 9.27
C HIS A 207 -5.68 20.41 8.00
N HIS A 208 -4.44 20.43 7.53
CA HIS A 208 -4.08 21.12 6.31
C HIS A 208 -4.88 20.61 5.10
N ALA A 209 -5.30 21.51 4.20
CA ALA A 209 -6.14 21.19 3.04
C ALA A 209 -5.58 20.10 2.11
N TRP A 210 -4.25 19.93 2.12
CA TRP A 210 -3.56 18.85 1.42
C TRP A 210 -4.10 17.47 1.80
N MET A 211 -4.42 17.25 3.08
CA MET A 211 -4.96 15.99 3.58
C MET A 211 -6.30 15.65 2.90
N THR A 212 -7.19 16.64 2.80
CA THR A 212 -8.48 16.51 2.10
C THR A 212 -8.25 16.22 0.62
N TYR A 213 -7.41 17.02 -0.04
CA TYR A 213 -7.10 16.85 -1.47
C TYR A 213 -6.57 15.44 -1.76
N GLU A 214 -5.55 15.00 -1.04
CA GLU A 214 -4.94 13.70 -1.25
C GLU A 214 -5.92 12.56 -0.96
N ALA A 215 -6.72 12.67 0.10
CA ALA A 215 -7.71 11.65 0.46
C ALA A 215 -8.83 11.55 -0.59
N VAL A 216 -9.31 12.67 -1.13
CA VAL A 216 -10.31 12.69 -2.20
C VAL A 216 -9.73 12.09 -3.48
N VAL A 217 -8.53 12.52 -3.90
CA VAL A 217 -7.87 11.97 -5.11
C VAL A 217 -7.60 10.47 -4.93
N SER A 218 -6.97 10.05 -3.84
CA SER A 218 -6.62 8.65 -3.60
C SER A 218 -7.84 7.74 -3.42
N GLY A 219 -8.92 8.29 -2.87
CA GLY A 219 -10.19 7.60 -2.67
C GLY A 219 -11.01 7.45 -3.96
N LEU A 220 -11.15 8.50 -4.76
CA LEU A 220 -12.08 8.54 -5.89
C LEU A 220 -11.42 8.28 -7.25
N PHE A 221 -10.20 8.77 -7.47
CA PHE A 221 -9.51 8.68 -8.76
C PHE A 221 -9.40 7.25 -9.31
N PRO A 222 -9.13 6.20 -8.50
CA PRO A 222 -9.10 4.83 -9.02
C PRO A 222 -10.43 4.41 -9.66
N PHE A 223 -11.57 4.79 -9.08
CA PHE A 223 -12.89 4.45 -9.61
C PHE A 223 -13.22 5.24 -10.87
N PHE A 224 -12.82 6.51 -10.93
CA PHE A 224 -12.90 7.30 -12.16
C PHE A 224 -12.12 6.65 -13.29
N VAL A 225 -10.86 6.28 -13.04
CA VAL A 225 -10.01 5.57 -14.03
C VAL A 225 -10.66 4.26 -14.47
N ALA A 226 -11.19 3.46 -13.55
CA ALA A 226 -11.88 2.22 -13.90
C ALA A 226 -13.10 2.45 -14.81
N ALA A 227 -13.94 3.43 -14.48
CA ALA A 227 -15.10 3.79 -15.28
C ALA A 227 -14.70 4.30 -16.68
N THR A 228 -13.65 5.14 -16.76
CA THR A 228 -13.11 5.61 -18.04
C THR A 228 -12.59 4.46 -18.89
N VAL A 229 -11.83 3.53 -18.31
CA VAL A 229 -11.33 2.34 -19.01
C VAL A 229 -12.49 1.51 -19.54
N LEU A 230 -13.48 1.17 -18.70
CA LEU A 230 -14.65 0.40 -19.14
C LEU A 230 -15.43 1.12 -20.25
N ARG A 231 -15.66 2.44 -20.12
CA ARG A 231 -16.32 3.22 -21.17
C ARG A 231 -15.57 3.13 -22.49
N LEU A 232 -14.25 3.26 -22.48
CA LEU A 232 -13.45 3.19 -23.70
C LEU A 232 -13.44 1.79 -24.32
N PHE A 233 -13.48 0.75 -23.51
CA PHE A 233 -13.57 -0.64 -23.97
C PHE A 233 -14.91 -0.97 -24.64
N TYR A 234 -16.02 -0.28 -24.30
CA TYR A 234 -17.33 -0.57 -24.87
C TYR A 234 -17.81 0.44 -25.92
N ALA A 235 -17.34 1.69 -25.84
CA ALA A 235 -17.76 2.80 -26.70
C ALA A 235 -16.61 3.42 -27.49
N GLY A 236 -15.36 3.06 -27.20
CA GLY A 236 -14.19 3.58 -27.90
C GLY A 236 -13.83 2.79 -29.14
N ARG A 237 -13.24 3.49 -30.12
CA ARG A 237 -12.53 2.87 -31.26
C ARG A 237 -11.24 2.20 -30.77
N PRO A 238 -10.69 1.19 -31.48
CA PRO A 238 -9.41 0.58 -31.12
C PRO A 238 -8.28 1.60 -30.97
N TRP A 239 -8.31 2.67 -31.77
CA TRP A 239 -7.35 3.77 -31.64
C TRP A 239 -7.42 4.44 -30.27
N ALA A 240 -8.63 4.71 -29.75
CA ALA A 240 -8.81 5.31 -28.43
C ALA A 240 -8.29 4.40 -27.31
N LEU A 241 -8.46 3.08 -27.46
CA LEU A 241 -7.92 2.09 -26.53
C LEU A 241 -6.40 2.10 -26.50
N LEU A 242 -5.78 2.04 -27.68
CA LEU A 242 -4.34 2.09 -27.82
C LEU A 242 -3.76 3.40 -27.26
N TRP A 243 -4.42 4.53 -27.53
CA TRP A 243 -4.05 5.82 -26.97
C TRP A 243 -4.02 5.73 -25.44
N VAL A 244 -5.11 5.30 -24.80
CA VAL A 244 -5.15 5.22 -23.32
C VAL A 244 -4.10 4.29 -22.75
N LEU A 245 -3.78 3.17 -23.40
CA LEU A 245 -2.67 2.31 -22.99
C LEU A 245 -1.32 3.02 -23.06
N LEU A 246 -1.05 3.75 -24.15
CA LEU A 246 0.14 4.60 -24.29
C LEU A 246 0.17 5.73 -23.25
N CYS A 247 -0.98 6.30 -22.92
CA CYS A 247 -1.16 7.34 -21.91
C CYS A 247 -0.78 6.84 -20.52
N VAL A 248 -1.36 5.70 -20.12
CA VAL A 248 -1.06 5.03 -18.84
C VAL A 248 0.42 4.67 -18.76
N GLN A 249 0.99 4.14 -19.85
CA GLN A 249 2.40 3.80 -19.95
C GLN A 249 3.30 5.04 -19.86
N GLY A 250 2.97 6.12 -20.56
CA GLY A 250 3.69 7.39 -20.52
C GLY A 250 3.69 8.00 -19.12
N VAL A 251 2.54 8.03 -18.44
CA VAL A 251 2.44 8.48 -17.04
C VAL A 251 3.25 7.56 -16.11
N ALA A 252 3.20 6.24 -16.31
CA ALA A 252 3.98 5.30 -15.52
C ALA A 252 5.49 5.49 -15.71
N LEU A 253 5.93 5.74 -16.94
CA LEU A 253 7.33 6.03 -17.27
C LEU A 253 7.77 7.38 -16.70
N ALA A 254 6.94 8.43 -16.82
CA ALA A 254 7.23 9.74 -16.25
C ALA A 254 7.40 9.66 -14.72
N LYS A 255 6.50 8.94 -14.03
CA LYS A 255 6.63 8.67 -12.58
C LYS A 255 7.90 7.88 -12.26
N ALA A 256 8.23 6.87 -13.07
CA ALA A 256 9.43 6.07 -12.88
C ALA A 256 10.72 6.87 -13.12
N ALA A 257 10.74 7.75 -14.12
CA ALA A 257 11.84 8.65 -14.43
C ALA A 257 12.04 9.69 -13.33
N PHE A 258 10.96 10.32 -12.86
CA PHE A 258 11.00 11.22 -11.71
C PHE A 258 11.56 10.53 -10.47
N ALA A 259 11.11 9.30 -10.18
CA ALA A 259 11.60 8.53 -9.06
C ALA A 259 13.07 8.09 -9.25
N ALA A 260 13.50 7.81 -10.48
CA ALA A 260 14.91 7.51 -10.80
C ALA A 260 15.82 8.71 -10.58
N TRP A 261 15.39 9.89 -11.00
CA TRP A 261 16.08 11.15 -10.78
C TRP A 261 16.20 11.45 -9.28
N LEU A 262 15.07 11.46 -8.56
CA LEU A 262 15.04 11.76 -7.13
C LEU A 262 15.86 10.77 -6.29
N ARG A 263 15.89 9.49 -6.68
CA ARG A 263 16.68 8.46 -5.99
C ARG A 263 18.15 8.44 -6.42
N GLY A 264 18.50 9.04 -7.56
CA GLY A 264 19.80 8.86 -8.20
C GLY A 264 20.04 7.41 -8.68
N CYS A 265 18.99 6.67 -9.07
CA CYS A 265 19.10 5.26 -9.41
C CYS A 265 18.21 4.88 -10.61
N LEU A 266 18.84 4.61 -11.75
CA LEU A 266 18.14 4.22 -13.00
C LEU A 266 17.31 2.93 -12.87
N ARG A 267 17.59 2.07 -11.88
CA ARG A 267 16.77 0.87 -11.62
C ARG A 267 15.31 1.22 -11.30
N MET A 268 15.04 2.44 -10.83
CA MET A 268 13.68 2.92 -10.61
C MET A 268 12.88 3.07 -11.90
N LEU A 269 13.49 3.12 -13.08
CA LEU A 269 12.76 3.08 -14.35
C LEU A 269 11.88 1.82 -14.46
N LEU A 270 12.32 0.71 -13.86
CA LEU A 270 11.54 -0.54 -13.78
C LEU A 270 10.24 -0.38 -12.94
N LEU A 271 10.05 0.71 -12.21
CA LEU A 271 8.79 1.00 -11.50
C LEU A 271 7.62 1.10 -12.47
N SER A 272 7.84 1.51 -13.71
CA SER A 272 6.76 1.62 -14.70
C SER A 272 6.12 0.27 -15.02
N LEU A 273 6.82 -0.84 -14.78
CA LEU A 273 6.31 -2.22 -14.84
C LEU A 273 5.30 -2.54 -13.73
N TYR A 274 5.11 -1.65 -12.76
CA TYR A 274 4.09 -1.78 -11.72
C TYR A 274 2.69 -1.42 -12.23
N ALA A 275 2.56 -0.66 -13.32
CA ALA A 275 1.26 -0.23 -13.83
C ALA A 275 0.30 -1.39 -14.15
N PRO A 276 0.72 -2.50 -14.79
CA PRO A 276 -0.14 -3.67 -14.98
C PRO A 276 -0.54 -4.37 -13.67
N LEU A 277 0.37 -4.45 -12.68
CA LEU A 277 0.02 -5.00 -11.37
C LEU A 277 -1.06 -4.15 -10.69
N TYR A 278 -0.98 -2.83 -10.85
CA TYR A 278 -2.00 -1.92 -10.34
C TYR A 278 -3.32 -2.07 -11.10
N MET A 279 -3.30 -1.95 -12.43
CA MET A 279 -4.51 -1.94 -13.27
C MET A 279 -5.20 -3.30 -13.35
N GLY A 280 -4.42 -4.38 -13.43
CA GLY A 280 -4.94 -5.74 -13.52
C GLY A 280 -5.17 -6.42 -12.17
N GLY A 281 -4.52 -5.97 -11.10
CA GLY A 281 -4.61 -6.59 -9.77
C GLY A 281 -5.28 -5.70 -8.72
N LEU A 282 -4.65 -4.57 -8.39
CA LEU A 282 -5.10 -3.73 -7.28
C LEU A 282 -6.41 -3.02 -7.54
N LEU A 283 -6.59 -2.48 -8.74
CA LEU A 283 -7.78 -1.74 -9.11
C LEU A 283 -9.05 -2.58 -8.99
N PRO A 284 -9.17 -3.78 -9.60
CA PRO A 284 -10.32 -4.64 -9.39
C PRO A 284 -10.48 -5.09 -7.93
N ALA A 285 -9.37 -5.35 -7.22
CA ALA A 285 -9.41 -5.71 -5.81
C ALA A 285 -9.99 -4.60 -4.90
N LYS A 286 -9.87 -3.32 -5.28
CA LYS A 286 -10.48 -2.20 -4.55
C LYS A 286 -12.01 -2.26 -4.55
N PHE A 287 -12.65 -2.71 -5.63
CA PHE A 287 -14.11 -2.88 -5.68
C PHE A 287 -14.59 -3.94 -4.69
N LEU A 288 -13.92 -5.10 -4.69
CA LEU A 288 -14.20 -6.15 -3.71
C LEU A 288 -13.97 -5.64 -2.29
N ALA A 289 -12.86 -4.93 -2.07
CA ALA A 289 -12.53 -4.38 -0.76
C ALA A 289 -13.60 -3.39 -0.27
N LEU A 290 -14.13 -2.52 -1.14
CA LEU A 290 -15.20 -1.59 -0.80
C LEU A 290 -16.50 -2.33 -0.45
N ALA A 291 -16.91 -3.31 -1.28
CA ALA A 291 -18.12 -4.10 -1.04
C ALA A 291 -18.04 -4.99 0.22
N THR A 292 -16.82 -5.38 0.62
CA THR A 292 -16.60 -6.33 1.73
C THR A 292 -15.81 -5.73 2.89
N MET A 293 -15.79 -4.39 3.02
CA MET A 293 -15.03 -3.68 4.06
C MET A 293 -15.55 -3.96 5.48
N ASN A 294 -16.82 -4.38 5.62
CA ASN A 294 -17.43 -4.73 6.91
C ASN A 294 -17.11 -6.17 7.37
N GLN A 295 -16.48 -6.99 6.53
CA GLN A 295 -16.13 -8.36 6.90
C GLN A 295 -14.89 -8.37 7.81
N SER A 296 -15.01 -8.99 8.97
CA SER A 296 -13.97 -9.08 10.02
C SER A 296 -13.03 -10.28 9.90
N GLY A 297 -13.24 -11.16 8.91
CA GLY A 297 -12.35 -12.30 8.68
C GLY A 297 -10.92 -11.87 8.34
N TRP A 298 -9.92 -12.52 8.95
CA TRP A 298 -8.50 -12.14 8.86
C TRP A 298 -7.95 -12.15 7.42
N GLY A 299 -8.63 -12.83 6.48
CA GLY A 299 -8.45 -12.72 5.03
C GLY A 299 -7.14 -13.29 4.46
N THR A 300 -6.14 -13.53 5.31
CA THR A 300 -4.84 -14.14 4.98
C THR A 300 -4.52 -15.23 5.98
N SER A 301 -4.00 -16.38 5.54
CA SER A 301 -3.50 -17.42 6.44
C SER A 301 -2.15 -17.06 7.07
N GLY A 302 -1.79 -17.74 8.17
CA GLY A 302 -0.47 -17.64 8.76
C GLY A 302 0.62 -17.97 7.72
N ARG A 303 1.76 -17.27 7.75
CA ARG A 303 2.73 -17.28 6.63
C ARG A 303 3.29 -18.67 6.26
N ARG A 304 3.26 -19.65 7.19
CA ARG A 304 3.69 -21.05 7.00
C ARG A 304 2.63 -21.94 6.35
N GLN A 305 1.36 -21.54 6.35
CA GLN A 305 0.28 -22.26 5.69
C GLN A 305 -0.16 -21.50 4.44
N LEU A 306 -0.09 -22.14 3.28
CA LEU A 306 -0.77 -21.66 2.08
C LEU A 306 -2.23 -22.07 2.17
N ALA A 307 -3.03 -21.39 2.99
CA ALA A 307 -4.48 -21.49 2.81
C ALA A 307 -4.81 -20.72 1.52
N ALA A 308 -5.27 -21.44 0.50
CA ALA A 308 -5.54 -20.89 -0.80
C ALA A 308 -6.85 -20.08 -0.75
N ASN A 309 -6.76 -18.82 -0.33
CA ASN A 309 -7.88 -17.89 -0.41
C ASN A 309 -7.93 -17.30 -1.82
N TYR A 310 -8.82 -17.83 -2.66
CA TYR A 310 -9.02 -17.38 -4.04
C TYR A 310 -10.09 -16.29 -4.17
N VAL A 311 -10.75 -15.88 -3.08
CA VAL A 311 -11.77 -14.81 -3.14
C VAL A 311 -11.23 -13.53 -3.77
N PRO A 312 -9.99 -13.08 -3.51
CA PRO A 312 -9.42 -11.91 -4.18
C PRO A 312 -9.23 -12.07 -5.69
N VAL A 313 -9.27 -13.29 -6.25
CA VAL A 313 -9.15 -13.55 -7.69
C VAL A 313 -10.47 -13.30 -8.44
N LEU A 314 -11.62 -13.47 -7.78
CA LEU A 314 -12.94 -13.23 -8.38
C LEU A 314 -13.07 -11.85 -9.05
N PRO A 315 -12.74 -10.71 -8.40
CA PRO A 315 -12.82 -9.41 -9.05
C PRO A 315 -11.84 -9.27 -10.22
N LEU A 316 -10.71 -9.97 -10.21
CA LEU A 316 -9.76 -9.97 -11.32
C LEU A 316 -10.32 -10.72 -12.51
N ALA A 317 -10.95 -11.88 -12.29
CA ALA A 317 -11.60 -12.65 -13.34
C ALA A 317 -12.76 -11.86 -13.96
N LEU A 318 -13.61 -11.26 -13.12
CA LEU A 318 -14.70 -10.40 -13.60
C LEU A 318 -14.17 -9.20 -14.40
N TRP A 319 -13.13 -8.54 -13.89
CA TRP A 319 -12.48 -7.42 -14.58
C TRP A 319 -11.89 -7.83 -15.92
N ALA A 320 -11.20 -8.97 -15.98
CA ALA A 320 -10.68 -9.51 -17.23
C ALA A 320 -11.80 -9.84 -18.23
N LEU A 321 -12.90 -10.46 -17.77
CA LEU A 321 -14.06 -10.75 -18.61
C LEU A 321 -14.72 -9.48 -19.16
N LEU A 322 -14.86 -8.43 -18.35
CA LEU A 322 -15.40 -7.13 -18.79
C LEU A 322 -14.50 -6.48 -19.85
N LEU A 323 -13.18 -6.47 -19.64
CA LEU A 323 -12.23 -5.94 -20.62
C LEU A 323 -12.21 -6.77 -21.90
N LEU A 324 -12.24 -8.11 -21.80
CA LEU A 324 -12.31 -9.00 -22.95
C LEU A 324 -13.62 -8.80 -23.74
N GLY A 325 -14.75 -8.70 -23.05
CA GLY A 325 -16.05 -8.45 -23.68
C GLY A 325 -16.09 -7.12 -24.44
N GLY A 326 -15.57 -6.05 -23.83
CA GLY A 326 -15.42 -4.76 -24.51
C GLY A 326 -14.49 -4.85 -25.72
N LEU A 327 -13.31 -5.46 -25.57
CA LEU A 327 -12.35 -5.64 -26.66
C LEU A 327 -12.96 -6.41 -27.84
N VAL A 328 -13.63 -7.54 -27.57
CA VAL A 328 -14.31 -8.35 -28.60
C VAL A 328 -15.38 -7.52 -29.30
N ARG A 329 -16.20 -6.77 -28.55
CA ARG A 329 -17.21 -5.88 -29.13
C ARG A 329 -16.57 -4.84 -30.05
N SER A 330 -15.50 -4.16 -29.62
CA SER A 330 -14.79 -3.17 -30.43
C SER A 330 -14.19 -3.78 -31.70
N VAL A 331 -13.59 -4.97 -31.60
CA VAL A 331 -13.02 -5.68 -32.75
C VAL A 331 -14.13 -6.11 -33.73
N VAL A 332 -15.22 -6.69 -33.24
CA VAL A 332 -16.35 -7.11 -34.09
C VAL A 332 -17.00 -5.92 -34.78
N HIS A 333 -17.14 -4.79 -34.07
CA HIS A 333 -17.68 -3.55 -34.63
C HIS A 333 -16.78 -3.04 -35.77
N GLU A 334 -15.47 -3.00 -35.59
CA GLU A 334 -14.54 -2.53 -36.62
C GLU A 334 -14.34 -3.52 -37.77
N ALA A 335 -14.46 -4.83 -37.52
CA ALA A 335 -14.42 -5.84 -38.58
C ALA A 335 -15.61 -5.71 -39.55
N ARG A 336 -16.71 -5.11 -39.10
CA ARG A 336 -17.92 -4.82 -39.91
C ARG A 336 -17.92 -3.41 -40.50
N ALA A 337 -16.95 -2.57 -40.14
CA ALA A 337 -16.86 -1.21 -40.64
C ALA A 337 -16.23 -1.20 -42.04
N ASP A 338 -16.58 -0.19 -42.84
CA ASP A 338 -15.94 0.04 -44.14
C ASP A 338 -14.55 0.69 -43.94
N TRP A 339 -13.52 0.04 -44.47
CA TRP A 339 -12.11 0.46 -44.40
C TRP A 339 -11.60 1.10 -45.70
N SER A 340 -12.46 1.30 -46.70
CA SER A 340 -12.08 1.84 -48.03
C SER A 340 -11.74 3.34 -48.03
N GLY A 341 -12.10 4.07 -46.97
CA GLY A 341 -11.90 5.53 -46.89
C GLY A 341 -10.45 5.95 -46.57
N PRO A 342 -9.97 7.10 -47.10
CA PRO A 342 -8.61 7.60 -46.86
C PRO A 342 -8.32 7.91 -45.38
N SER A 343 -9.34 8.29 -44.60
CA SER A 343 -9.22 8.48 -43.14
C SER A 343 -8.96 7.16 -42.38
N ARG A 344 -9.46 6.03 -42.90
CA ARG A 344 -9.27 4.70 -42.30
C ARG A 344 -7.89 4.13 -42.60
N ALA A 345 -7.32 4.41 -43.78
CA ALA A 345 -5.94 4.10 -44.09
C ALA A 345 -4.96 4.83 -43.14
N ALA A 346 -5.24 6.10 -42.83
CA ALA A 346 -4.48 6.84 -41.83
C ALA A 346 -4.65 6.22 -40.43
N GLU A 347 -5.88 5.89 -40.01
CA GLU A 347 -6.14 5.24 -38.71
C GLU A 347 -5.37 3.91 -38.55
N ALA A 348 -5.36 3.07 -39.58
CA ALA A 348 -4.60 1.81 -39.60
C ALA A 348 -3.10 2.03 -39.40
N ARG A 349 -2.53 3.07 -40.04
CA ARG A 349 -1.12 3.43 -39.86
C ARG A 349 -0.82 3.86 -38.43
N HIS A 350 -1.66 4.71 -37.83
CA HIS A 350 -1.48 5.15 -36.45
C HIS A 350 -1.60 3.98 -35.46
N LEU A 351 -2.55 3.07 -35.69
CA LEU A 351 -2.71 1.84 -34.91
C LEU A 351 -1.45 0.98 -34.97
N ALA A 352 -0.91 0.74 -36.17
CA ALA A 352 0.31 -0.05 -36.34
C ALA A 352 1.52 0.58 -35.63
N VAL A 353 1.73 1.88 -35.82
CA VAL A 353 2.84 2.62 -35.17
C VAL A 353 2.68 2.63 -33.65
N GLY A 354 1.49 2.95 -33.15
CA GLY A 354 1.24 2.99 -31.71
C GLY A 354 1.34 1.62 -31.05
N ALA A 355 0.87 0.55 -31.72
CA ALA A 355 1.00 -0.82 -31.23
C ALA A 355 2.48 -1.25 -31.22
N GLY A 356 3.24 -0.91 -32.27
CA GLY A 356 4.68 -1.12 -32.33
C GLY A 356 5.43 -0.42 -31.20
N ALA A 357 5.10 0.85 -30.93
CA ALA A 357 5.68 1.61 -29.82
C ALA A 357 5.34 0.99 -28.45
N TYR A 358 4.07 0.62 -28.25
CA TYR A 358 3.61 -0.01 -27.02
C TYR A 358 4.32 -1.35 -26.76
N LEU A 359 4.39 -2.22 -27.78
CA LEU A 359 5.06 -3.53 -27.69
C LEU A 359 6.57 -3.38 -27.54
N GLY A 360 7.19 -2.47 -28.29
CA GLY A 360 8.62 -2.16 -28.22
C GLY A 360 9.04 -1.73 -26.82
N TYR A 361 8.26 -0.87 -26.17
CA TYR A 361 8.47 -0.51 -24.77
C TYR A 361 8.45 -1.75 -23.86
N TRP A 362 7.45 -2.63 -24.00
CA TRP A 362 7.33 -3.81 -23.13
C TRP A 362 8.51 -4.76 -23.34
N ALA A 363 8.93 -4.96 -24.58
CA ALA A 363 10.11 -5.75 -24.91
C ALA A 363 11.38 -5.18 -24.27
N ILE A 364 11.59 -3.86 -24.33
CA ILE A 364 12.74 -3.18 -23.71
C ILE A 364 12.70 -3.34 -22.19
N MET A 365 11.58 -2.97 -21.55
CA MET A 365 11.47 -2.96 -20.10
C MET A 365 11.56 -4.36 -19.48
N LEU A 366 10.96 -5.36 -20.14
CA LEU A 366 11.08 -6.76 -19.72
C LEU A 366 12.52 -7.26 -19.92
N THR A 367 13.18 -6.93 -21.03
CA THR A 367 14.59 -7.28 -21.25
C THR A 367 15.49 -6.67 -20.17
N LEU A 368 15.31 -5.39 -19.85
CA LEU A 368 16.06 -4.71 -18.79
C LEU A 368 15.87 -5.39 -17.44
N TYR A 369 14.63 -5.77 -17.10
CA TYR A 369 14.39 -6.54 -15.89
C TYR A 369 15.08 -7.92 -15.94
N TRP A 370 14.93 -8.66 -17.03
CA TRP A 370 15.45 -10.01 -17.14
C TRP A 370 16.97 -10.06 -17.05
N VAL A 371 17.64 -9.14 -17.74
CA VAL A 371 19.11 -9.03 -17.75
C VAL A 371 19.63 -8.47 -16.43
N GLY A 372 19.01 -7.39 -15.93
CA GLY A 372 19.54 -6.63 -14.78
C GLY A 372 19.08 -7.09 -13.40
N VAL A 373 17.95 -7.81 -13.30
CA VAL A 373 17.31 -8.15 -12.02
C VAL A 373 17.01 -9.63 -11.91
N ARG A 374 16.38 -10.27 -12.90
CA ARG A 374 15.96 -11.68 -12.78
C ARG A 374 17.13 -12.64 -12.64
N ARG A 375 18.28 -12.36 -13.26
CA ARG A 375 19.52 -13.13 -13.03
C ARG A 375 19.97 -13.10 -11.57
N LEU A 376 19.57 -12.08 -10.82
CA LEU A 376 19.85 -11.92 -9.38
C LEU A 376 18.72 -12.47 -8.50
N CYS A 377 17.55 -12.80 -9.07
CA CYS A 377 16.47 -13.42 -8.31
C CYS A 377 16.88 -14.83 -7.89
N ARG A 378 16.93 -15.07 -6.57
CA ARG A 378 17.32 -16.36 -5.98
C ARG A 378 16.08 -17.10 -5.48
N ARG A 379 16.14 -18.43 -5.40
CA ARG A 379 15.16 -19.19 -4.58
C ARG A 379 15.24 -18.64 -3.15
N ARG A 380 14.07 -18.51 -2.50
CA ARG A 380 13.89 -17.95 -1.14
C ARG A 380 15.01 -18.43 -0.22
N ALA A 381 15.85 -17.50 0.24
CA ALA A 381 16.98 -17.82 1.10
C ALA A 381 16.49 -18.12 2.52
N GLY A 382 17.14 -19.07 3.22
CA GLY A 382 16.84 -19.38 4.62
C GLY A 382 17.09 -18.22 5.60
N GLY A 383 17.75 -17.15 5.13
CA GLY A 383 17.92 -15.89 5.85
C GLY A 383 18.41 -14.77 4.93
N TYR A 384 18.13 -13.53 5.32
CA TYR A 384 18.61 -12.33 4.64
C TYR A 384 19.70 -11.68 5.49
N ARG A 385 20.82 -11.27 4.89
CA ARG A 385 21.78 -10.38 5.55
C ARG A 385 21.38 -8.95 5.21
N VAL A 386 21.12 -8.15 6.23
CA VAL A 386 21.02 -6.70 6.08
C VAL A 386 22.38 -6.18 6.52
N GLN A 387 23.13 -5.55 5.62
CA GLN A 387 24.22 -4.68 6.05
C GLN A 387 23.54 -3.43 6.58
N VAL A 388 23.53 -3.28 7.89
CA VAL A 388 23.02 -2.10 8.55
C VAL A 388 24.18 -1.17 8.87
#